data_AF-A0A3N5NLI8-F1
#
_entry.id   AF-A0A3N5NLI8-F1
#
_cell.length_a   1.000
_cell.length_b   1.000
_cell.length_c   1.000
_cell.angle_alpha   90.00
_cell.angle_beta   90.00
_cell.angle_gamma   90.00
#
_symmetry.space_group_name_H-M   'P 1'
#
loop_
_entity.id
_entity.type
_entity.pdbx_description
1 polymer ?
#
loop_
_entity_poly.entity_id
_entity_poly.type
_entity_poly.pdbx_seq_one_letter_code
_entity_poly.pdbx_strand_id
1 'polypeptide(L)'
;MIRIIVLLLVVVLADLSAQQKPAAQKPPRNPRLFAPQDLGLLEPPDREAWQKPDQVMDALHIAEGTRVADLGAGGGWFTTRLARRVGP
;
A
#
# COMPACT_ATOMS: atom_id res chain seq x y z
N MET A 1 -56.46 -0.04 -0.65
CA MET A 1 -55.29 0.70 -0.12
C MET A 1 -54.23 -0.22 0.50
N ILE A 2 -54.59 -1.12 1.42
CA ILE A 2 -53.63 -2.06 2.07
C ILE A 2 -52.83 -2.89 1.05
N ARG A 3 -53.48 -3.43 0.00
CA ARG A 3 -52.79 -4.20 -1.06
C ARG A 3 -51.72 -3.41 -1.82
N ILE A 4 -51.91 -2.10 -2.01
CA ILE A 4 -50.96 -1.23 -2.72
C ILE A 4 -49.74 -0.95 -1.82
N ILE A 5 -49.97 -0.73 -0.52
CA ILE A 5 -48.90 -0.51 0.46
C ILE A 5 -48.02 -1.76 0.59
N VAL A 6 -48.64 -2.95 0.65
CA VAL A 6 -47.91 -4.22 0.70
C VAL A 6 -47.08 -4.42 -0.57
N LEU A 7 -47.62 -4.10 -1.74
CA LEU A 7 -46.89 -4.23 -3.00
C LEU A 7 -45.67 -3.29 -3.05
N LEU A 8 -45.83 -2.04 -2.63
CA LEU A 8 -44.75 -1.06 -2.57
C LEU A 8 -43.67 -1.47 -1.57
N LEU A 9 -44.06 -1.99 -0.40
CA LEU A 9 -43.11 -2.48 0.60
C LEU A 9 -42.27 -3.66 0.07
N VAL A 10 -42.91 -4.59 -0.65
CA VAL A 10 -42.23 -5.75 -1.26
C VAL A 10 -41.24 -5.30 -2.34
N VAL A 11 -41.60 -4.31 -3.17
CA VAL A 11 -40.70 -3.76 -4.19
C VAL A 11 -39.48 -3.09 -3.55
N VAL A 12 -39.69 -2.27 -2.52
CA VAL A 12 -38.60 -1.60 -1.79
C VAL A 12 -37.65 -2.60 -1.10
N LEU A 13 -38.21 -3.67 -0.51
CA LEU A 13 -37.41 -4.73 0.11
C LEU A 13 -36.61 -5.56 -0.91
N ALA A 14 -37.18 -5.78 -2.10
CA ALA A 14 -36.50 -6.48 -3.19
C ALA A 14 -35.33 -5.65 -3.75
N ASP A 15 -35.50 -4.34 -3.93
CA ASP A 15 -34.45 -3.44 -4.39
C ASP A 15 -33.28 -3.35 -3.40
N LEU A 16 -33.55 -3.33 -2.09
CA LEU A 16 -32.49 -3.33 -1.07
C LEU A 16 -31.61 -4.60 -1.13
N SER A 17 -32.23 -5.75 -1.43
CA SER A 17 -31.52 -7.03 -1.53
C SER A 17 -30.69 -7.13 -2.82
N ALA A 18 -31.17 -6.55 -3.92
CA ALA A 18 -30.48 -6.55 -5.22
C ALA A 18 -29.25 -5.64 -5.25
N GLN A 19 -29.16 -4.66 -4.33
CA GLN A 19 -28.06 -3.69 -4.28
C GLN A 19 -26.87 -4.14 -3.43
N GLN A 20 -26.94 -5.33 -2.81
CA GLN A 20 -25.75 -5.98 -2.27
C GLN A 20 -24.85 -6.42 -3.43
N LYS A 21 -23.99 -5.49 -3.87
CA LYS A 21 -22.84 -5.84 -4.70
C LYS A 21 -22.08 -6.94 -3.96
N PRO A 22 -21.93 -8.15 -4.53
CA PRO A 22 -21.09 -9.17 -3.91
C PRO A 22 -19.73 -8.52 -3.69
N ALA A 23 -19.22 -8.62 -2.45
CA ALA A 23 -17.88 -8.16 -2.13
C ALA A 23 -16.95 -8.76 -3.18
N ALA A 24 -16.36 -7.91 -4.03
CA ALA A 24 -15.47 -8.36 -5.08
C ALA A 24 -14.43 -9.26 -4.42
N GLN A 25 -14.46 -10.55 -4.77
CA GLN A 25 -13.48 -11.51 -4.26
C GLN A 25 -12.12 -10.96 -4.67
N LYS A 26 -11.33 -10.52 -3.69
CA LYS A 26 -9.97 -10.04 -3.95
C LYS A 26 -9.27 -11.17 -4.71
N PRO A 27 -8.69 -10.90 -5.90
CA PRO A 27 -7.98 -11.91 -6.64
C PRO A 27 -6.97 -12.60 -5.72
N PRO A 28 -6.73 -13.92 -5.89
CA PRO A 28 -5.83 -14.65 -5.02
C PRO A 28 -4.49 -13.93 -4.92
N ARG A 29 -4.15 -13.49 -3.71
CA ARG A 29 -2.92 -12.76 -3.43
C ARG A 29 -1.76 -13.69 -3.78
N ASN A 30 -0.97 -13.34 -4.79
CA ASN A 30 0.24 -14.10 -5.09
C ASN A 30 1.14 -14.04 -3.84
N PRO A 31 1.42 -15.17 -3.16
CA PRO A 31 2.14 -15.15 -1.89
C PRO A 31 3.58 -14.63 -2.04
N ARG A 32 4.10 -14.57 -3.28
CA ARG A 32 5.44 -14.06 -3.58
C ARG A 32 5.51 -12.55 -3.72
N LEU A 33 4.36 -11.84 -3.75
CA LEU A 33 4.32 -10.39 -3.93
C LEU A 33 3.86 -9.70 -2.64
N PHE A 34 4.61 -8.68 -2.23
CA PHE A 34 4.18 -7.76 -1.19
C PHE A 34 2.95 -6.99 -1.69
N ALA A 35 1.91 -6.85 -0.86
CA ALA A 35 0.72 -6.17 -1.32
C ALA A 35 0.83 -4.65 -1.15
N PRO A 36 0.49 -3.85 -2.17
CA PRO A 36 0.64 -2.40 -2.10
C PRO A 36 -0.12 -1.74 -0.95
N GLN A 37 -1.28 -2.27 -0.55
CA GLN A 37 -2.04 -1.71 0.58
C GLN A 37 -1.32 -1.83 1.94
N ASP A 38 -0.32 -2.71 2.04
CA ASP A 38 0.43 -2.95 3.27
C ASP A 38 1.72 -2.11 3.33
N LEU A 39 1.91 -1.14 2.42
CA LEU A 39 3.14 -0.33 2.32
C LEU A 39 3.54 0.33 3.63
N GLY A 40 2.56 0.77 4.43
CA GLY A 40 2.79 1.36 5.75
C GLY A 40 3.49 0.42 6.74
N LEU A 41 3.42 -0.90 6.55
CA LEU A 41 4.14 -1.88 7.39
C LEU A 41 5.67 -1.77 7.22
N LEU A 42 6.14 -1.21 6.10
CA LEU A 42 7.56 -1.03 5.84
C LEU A 42 8.12 0.22 6.54
N GLU A 43 7.27 1.13 7.02
CA GLU A 43 7.66 2.46 7.52
C GLU A 43 7.28 2.68 9.00
N PRO A 44 7.75 1.84 9.95
CA PRO A 44 7.51 2.09 11.37
C PRO A 44 8.21 3.38 11.82
N PRO A 45 7.68 4.09 12.83
CA PRO A 45 8.18 5.41 13.24
C PRO A 45 9.63 5.40 13.75
N ASP A 46 10.10 4.25 14.24
CA ASP A 46 11.45 4.06 14.79
C ASP A 46 12.44 3.48 13.76
N ARG A 47 12.03 3.34 12.48
CA ARG A 47 12.83 2.71 11.42
C ARG A 47 14.26 3.24 11.33
N GLU A 48 14.41 4.55 11.43
CA GLU A 48 15.71 5.21 11.34
C GLU A 48 16.71 4.74 12.41
N ALA A 49 16.23 4.54 13.65
CA ALA A 49 17.08 4.23 14.80
C ALA A 49 17.74 2.86 14.69
N TRP A 50 17.00 1.84 14.25
CA TRP A 50 17.53 0.48 14.13
C TRP A 50 18.11 0.20 12.74
N GLN A 51 17.60 0.82 11.68
CA GLN A 51 18.10 0.58 10.32
C GLN A 51 19.38 1.33 10.00
N LYS A 52 19.62 2.49 10.65
CA LYS A 52 20.88 3.26 10.57
C LYS A 52 21.31 3.54 9.12
N PRO A 53 20.46 4.21 8.32
CA PRO A 53 20.67 4.32 6.87
C PRO A 53 22.01 4.96 6.48
N ASP A 54 22.49 5.94 7.25
CA ASP A 54 23.78 6.57 6.99
C ASP A 54 24.94 5.58 7.15
N GLN A 55 24.90 4.74 8.20
CA GLN A 55 25.92 3.70 8.41
C GLN A 55 25.90 2.65 7.31
N VAL A 56 24.71 2.29 6.81
CA VAL A 56 24.58 1.38 5.66
C VAL A 56 25.21 2.01 4.41
N MET A 57 24.91 3.27 4.12
CA MET A 57 25.45 3.98 2.96
C MET A 57 26.98 4.13 3.05
N ASP A 58 27.50 4.44 4.23
CA ASP A 58 28.95 4.55 4.47
C ASP A 58 29.66 3.20 4.29
N ALA A 59 29.08 2.12 4.82
CA ALA A 59 29.62 0.77 4.65
C ALA A 59 29.63 0.30 3.19
N LEU A 60 28.70 0.79 2.37
CA LEU A 60 28.65 0.55 0.93
C LEU A 60 29.49 1.54 0.11
N HIS A 61 30.17 2.48 0.77
CA HIS A 61 30.94 3.56 0.15
C HIS A 61 30.12 4.41 -0.84
N ILE A 62 28.84 4.61 -0.53
CA ILE A 62 27.97 5.48 -1.34
C ILE A 62 28.33 6.93 -1.02
N ALA A 63 28.80 7.65 -2.02
CA ALA A 63 29.23 9.03 -1.92
C ALA A 63 28.70 9.87 -3.09
N GLU A 64 29.03 11.17 -3.08
CA GLU A 64 28.71 12.08 -4.19
C GLU A 64 29.23 11.50 -5.53
N GLY A 65 28.41 11.60 -6.58
CA GLY A 65 28.69 11.04 -7.91
C GLY A 65 28.53 9.52 -8.03
N THR A 66 28.17 8.81 -6.95
CA THR A 66 27.93 7.36 -7.01
C THR A 66 26.70 7.03 -7.85
N ARG A 67 26.84 6.06 -8.76
CA ARG A 67 25.70 5.46 -9.47
C ARG A 67 25.15 4.31 -8.64
N VAL A 68 23.90 4.44 -8.17
CA VAL A 68 23.24 3.47 -7.31
C VAL A 68 21.82 3.19 -7.81
N ALA A 69 21.33 1.97 -7.60
CA ALA A 69 19.95 1.58 -7.86
C ALA A 69 19.30 1.06 -6.57
N ASP A 70 18.11 1.56 -6.26
CA ASP A 70 17.30 1.10 -5.12
C ASP A 70 16.32 0.01 -5.58
N LEU A 71 16.66 -1.26 -5.32
CA LEU A 71 15.86 -2.41 -5.72
C LEU A 71 14.83 -2.73 -4.65
N GLY A 72 13.55 -2.75 -5.04
CA GLY A 72 12.46 -2.97 -4.08
C GLY A 72 12.21 -1.78 -3.17
N ALA A 73 12.35 -0.56 -3.70
CA ALA A 73 12.27 0.70 -2.97
C ALA A 73 11.03 0.87 -2.07
N GLY A 74 9.93 0.17 -2.35
CA GLY A 74 8.71 0.24 -1.55
C GLY A 74 8.22 1.68 -1.42
N GLY A 75 8.17 2.20 -0.20
CA GLY A 75 7.80 3.59 0.10
C GLY A 75 8.86 4.64 -0.25
N GLY A 76 10.04 4.22 -0.72
CA GLY A 76 11.13 5.11 -1.11
C GLY A 76 12.06 5.54 0.04
N TRP A 77 12.03 4.85 1.18
CA TRP A 77 12.81 5.19 2.38
C TRP A 77 14.31 5.39 2.10
N PHE A 78 14.91 4.47 1.33
CA PHE A 78 16.30 4.61 0.88
C PHE A 78 16.42 5.50 -0.35
N THR A 79 15.51 5.41 -1.32
CA THR A 79 15.55 6.22 -2.56
C THR A 79 15.80 7.70 -2.29
N THR A 80 15.05 8.34 -1.40
CA THR A 80 15.23 9.79 -1.14
C THR A 80 16.53 10.09 -0.41
N ARG A 81 17.02 9.17 0.44
CA ARG A 81 18.30 9.32 1.15
C ARG A 81 19.48 9.14 0.19
N LEU A 82 19.41 8.12 -0.66
CA LEU A 82 20.38 7.87 -1.73
C LEU A 82 20.47 9.08 -2.66
N ALA A 83 19.34 9.61 -3.13
CA ALA A 83 19.32 10.81 -3.97
C ALA A 83 20.03 12.01 -3.33
N ARG A 84 19.84 12.24 -2.02
CA ARG A 84 20.57 13.28 -1.30
C ARG A 84 22.06 12.97 -1.14
N ARG A 85 22.42 11.70 -0.90
CA ARG A 85 23.81 11.27 -0.68
C ARG A 85 24.66 11.33 -1.95
N VAL A 86 24.09 10.99 -3.10
CA VAL A 86 24.82 10.94 -4.38
C VAL A 86 24.92 12.29 -5.07
N GLY A 87 24.06 13.26 -4.72
CA GLY A 87 24.05 14.57 -5.34
C GLY A 87 23.34 14.61 -6.72
N PRO A 88 23.26 15.80 -7.34
CA PRO A 88 22.60 16.02 -8.63
C PRO A 88 23.28 15.33 -9.82
#